data_AF-E0RTR1-F1
#
_entry.id   AF-E0RTR1-F1
#
_cell.length_a   1.000
_cell.length_b   1.000
_cell.length_c   1.000
_cell.angle_alpha   90.00
_cell.angle_beta   90.00
_cell.angle_gamma   90.00
#
_symmetry.space_group_name_H-M   'P 1'
#
loop_
_entity.id
_entity.type
_entity.pdbx_description
1 polymer ?
#
loop_
_entity_poly.entity_id
_entity_poly.type
_entity_poly.pdbx_seq_one_letter_code
_entity_poly.pdbx_strand_id
1 'polypeptide(L)'
;MTSKGKGLLLGLLGTWGLLVLYGLTLLLLEGPEAALQLFLARWWWILLISITFGVQVGLIGYMRAYVRNTKTPFTGGVAASGTISTGSMLACCAHHLTDLLPFLGISGVSVFLTRYQVPLLLVALIANIFGIVHMLSVIQQARLYDEGGVLQRIFRWRMRPLRNAILAVSLILLPLGFLFGAEERPDLPFTAERKIVLEPQTKELSGVAITVKPLPFIWEDDLSFEVSFDTHVGSLDFDPREIAVLQDEGGRRYRAHTWEGSPPGGHHRRGRLIFPRLSTPSAHLELTITDVYGDPLLTFLWEIEGSQETP
;
A
#
# COMPACT_ATOMS: atom_id res chain seq x y z
N MET A 1 -32.77 21.69 -2.27
CA MET A 1 -31.30 21.79 -2.16
C MET A 1 -30.71 22.26 -3.49
N THR A 2 -29.90 23.32 -3.48
CA THR A 2 -29.29 23.91 -4.69
C THR A 2 -28.30 22.93 -5.34
N SER A 3 -28.00 23.11 -6.64
CA SER A 3 -27.00 22.27 -7.33
C SER A 3 -25.64 22.33 -6.64
N LYS A 4 -25.25 23.51 -6.14
CA LYS A 4 -24.02 23.74 -5.34
C LYS A 4 -24.03 22.94 -4.04
N GLY A 5 -25.12 23.02 -3.28
CA GLY A 5 -25.27 22.26 -2.02
C GLY A 5 -25.24 20.75 -2.23
N LYS A 6 -25.88 20.25 -3.31
CA LYS A 6 -25.84 18.82 -3.68
C LYS A 6 -24.44 18.36 -4.05
N GLY A 7 -23.73 19.15 -4.85
CA GLY A 7 -22.34 18.84 -5.20
C GLY A 7 -21.43 18.79 -3.98
N LEU A 8 -21.50 19.79 -3.09
CA LEU A 8 -20.67 19.84 -1.88
C LEU A 8 -20.94 18.64 -0.96
N LEU A 9 -22.21 18.33 -0.69
CA LEU A 9 -22.58 17.19 0.16
C LEU A 9 -22.07 15.87 -0.43
N LEU A 10 -22.31 15.62 -1.72
CA LEU A 10 -21.87 14.40 -2.38
C LEU A 10 -20.34 14.29 -2.42
N GLY A 11 -19.63 15.40 -2.59
CA GLY A 11 -18.18 15.40 -2.57
C GLY A 11 -17.60 15.07 -1.19
N LEU A 12 -18.14 15.66 -0.11
CA LEU A 12 -17.74 15.34 1.26
C LEU A 12 -18.03 13.88 1.61
N LEU A 13 -19.20 13.37 1.23
CA LEU A 13 -19.55 11.95 1.39
C LEU A 13 -18.62 11.04 0.58
N GLY A 14 -18.24 11.44 -0.64
CA GLY A 14 -17.30 10.70 -1.47
C GLY A 14 -15.90 10.61 -0.86
N THR A 15 -15.35 11.74 -0.37
CA THR A 15 -14.05 11.76 0.32
C THR A 15 -14.10 10.91 1.59
N TRP A 16 -15.10 11.11 2.44
CA TRP A 16 -15.19 10.39 3.70
C TRP A 16 -15.44 8.89 3.48
N GLY A 17 -16.33 8.54 2.53
CA GLY A 17 -16.61 7.16 2.16
C GLY A 17 -15.37 6.43 1.64
N LEU A 18 -14.52 7.08 0.84
CA LEU A 18 -13.29 6.46 0.35
C LEU A 18 -12.25 6.27 1.47
N LEU A 19 -12.13 7.24 2.39
CA LEU A 19 -11.24 7.11 3.55
C LEU A 19 -11.69 5.99 4.50
N VAL A 20 -13.00 5.89 4.74
CA VAL A 20 -13.57 4.81 5.57
C VAL A 20 -13.38 3.46 4.91
N LEU A 21 -13.64 3.36 3.60
CA LEU A 21 -13.42 2.13 2.85
C LEU A 21 -11.94 1.69 2.95
N TYR A 22 -11.01 2.62 2.74
CA TYR A 22 -9.57 2.37 2.87
C TYR A 22 -9.17 1.92 4.29
N GLY A 23 -9.66 2.62 5.32
CA GLY A 23 -9.39 2.26 6.71
C GLY A 23 -9.96 0.89 7.08
N LEU A 24 -11.17 0.57 6.61
CA LEU A 24 -11.79 -0.74 6.81
C LEU A 24 -11.02 -1.85 6.11
N THR A 25 -10.55 -1.64 4.87
CA THR A 25 -9.74 -2.64 4.17
C THR A 25 -8.44 -2.90 4.90
N LEU A 26 -7.75 -1.86 5.36
CA LEU A 26 -6.53 -2.04 6.16
C LEU A 26 -6.81 -2.77 7.48
N LEU A 27 -7.87 -2.39 8.19
CA LEU A 27 -8.24 -3.00 9.46
C LEU A 27 -8.59 -4.49 9.32
N LEU A 28 -9.34 -4.84 8.25
CA LEU A 28 -9.79 -6.21 8.00
C LEU A 28 -8.65 -7.12 7.53
N LEU A 29 -7.72 -6.60 6.72
CA LEU A 29 -6.66 -7.41 6.12
C LEU A 29 -5.42 -7.51 7.01
N GLU A 30 -5.02 -6.42 7.66
CA GLU A 30 -3.73 -6.33 8.38
C GLU A 30 -3.90 -6.26 9.90
N GLY A 31 -5.11 -6.02 10.39
CA GLY A 31 -5.39 -5.81 11.81
C GLY A 31 -5.10 -4.39 12.30
N PRO A 32 -5.55 -4.02 13.52
CA PRO A 32 -5.62 -2.63 13.98
C PRO A 32 -4.26 -1.94 14.15
N GLU A 33 -3.26 -2.64 14.67
CA GLU A 33 -1.94 -2.06 14.95
C GLU A 33 -1.14 -1.82 13.66
N ALA A 34 -1.18 -2.78 12.73
CA ALA A 34 -0.54 -2.66 11.42
C ALA A 34 -1.27 -1.63 10.54
N ALA A 35 -2.60 -1.62 10.57
CA ALA A 35 -3.41 -0.68 9.78
C ALA A 35 -3.05 0.79 10.07
N LEU A 36 -2.84 1.16 11.34
CA LEU A 36 -2.46 2.53 11.69
C LEU A 36 -1.08 2.89 11.15
N GLN A 37 -0.11 1.98 11.26
CA GLN A 37 1.26 2.21 10.79
C GLN A 37 1.31 2.33 9.25
N LEU A 38 0.60 1.45 8.54
CA LEU A 38 0.47 1.48 7.07
C LEU A 38 -0.23 2.76 6.59
N PHE A 39 -1.32 3.15 7.26
CA PHE A 39 -2.02 4.39 6.97
C PHE A 39 -1.08 5.59 7.15
N LEU A 40 -0.39 5.69 8.29
CA LEU A 40 0.52 6.80 8.58
C LEU A 40 1.78 6.79 7.70
N ALA A 41 2.20 5.66 7.14
CA ALA A 41 3.31 5.61 6.19
C ALA A 41 2.95 6.19 4.80
N ARG A 42 1.65 6.24 4.46
CA ARG A 42 1.16 6.63 3.13
C ARG A 42 0.05 7.69 3.17
N TRP A 43 -0.20 8.29 4.33
CA TRP A 43 -1.35 9.15 4.61
C TRP A 43 -1.55 10.26 3.58
N TRP A 44 -0.46 10.87 3.11
CA TRP A 44 -0.50 11.99 2.17
C TRP A 44 -1.03 11.58 0.79
N TRP A 45 -0.62 10.42 0.26
CA TRP A 45 -1.17 9.87 -0.99
C TRP A 45 -2.67 9.62 -0.86
N ILE A 46 -3.08 8.98 0.23
CA ILE A 46 -4.47 8.59 0.48
C ILE A 46 -5.36 9.81 0.64
N LEU A 47 -4.93 10.82 1.40
CA LEU A 47 -5.69 12.06 1.54
C LEU A 47 -5.82 12.78 0.20
N LEU A 48 -4.75 12.89 -0.59
CA LEU A 48 -4.77 13.60 -1.86
C LEU A 48 -5.70 12.91 -2.88
N ILE A 49 -5.64 11.58 -2.98
CA ILE A 49 -6.54 10.79 -3.83
C ILE A 49 -7.99 10.90 -3.33
N SER A 50 -8.23 10.84 -2.03
CA SER A 50 -9.58 10.90 -1.45
C SER A 50 -10.25 12.26 -1.62
N ILE A 51 -9.47 13.34 -1.49
CA ILE A 51 -9.94 14.70 -1.73
C ILE A 51 -10.29 14.88 -3.21
N THR A 52 -9.39 14.47 -4.12
CA THR A 52 -9.62 14.63 -5.56
C THR A 52 -10.79 13.78 -6.06
N PHE A 53 -10.95 12.55 -5.56
CA PHE A 53 -12.12 11.72 -5.82
C PHE A 53 -13.42 12.38 -5.32
N GLY A 54 -13.43 12.92 -4.09
CA GLY A 54 -14.59 13.66 -3.59
C GLY A 54 -14.94 14.87 -4.44
N VAL A 55 -13.94 15.62 -4.93
CA VAL A 55 -14.18 16.72 -5.88
C VAL A 55 -14.86 16.19 -7.15
N GLN A 56 -14.43 15.07 -7.71
CA GLN A 56 -15.07 14.45 -8.88
C GLN A 56 -16.54 14.07 -8.59
N VAL A 57 -16.79 13.36 -7.49
CA VAL A 57 -18.15 12.97 -7.08
C VAL A 57 -19.03 14.21 -6.89
N GLY A 58 -18.49 15.26 -6.28
CA GLY A 58 -19.18 16.53 -6.09
C GLY A 58 -19.48 17.26 -7.41
N LEU A 59 -18.56 17.27 -8.37
CA LEU A 59 -18.77 17.85 -9.70
C LEU A 59 -19.83 17.07 -10.50
N ILE A 60 -19.83 15.74 -10.44
CA ILE A 60 -20.88 14.90 -11.06
C ILE A 60 -22.23 15.20 -10.41
N GLY A 61 -22.28 15.25 -9.09
CA GLY A 61 -23.48 15.61 -8.33
C GLY A 61 -24.03 16.98 -8.71
N TYR A 62 -23.13 17.97 -8.82
CA TYR A 62 -23.45 19.32 -9.27
C TYR A 62 -24.03 19.32 -10.69
N MET A 63 -23.34 18.70 -11.65
CA MET A 63 -23.79 18.65 -13.05
C MET A 63 -25.17 17.99 -13.19
N ARG A 64 -25.35 16.82 -12.56
CA ARG A 64 -26.65 16.10 -12.57
C ARG A 64 -27.77 16.93 -11.98
N ALA A 65 -27.50 17.62 -10.87
CA ALA A 65 -28.47 18.50 -10.24
C ALA A 65 -28.78 19.73 -11.10
N TYR A 66 -27.77 20.34 -11.72
CA TYR A 66 -27.92 21.50 -12.58
C TYR A 66 -28.76 21.15 -13.81
N VAL A 67 -28.34 20.16 -14.60
CA VAL A 67 -29.06 19.68 -15.79
C VAL A 67 -30.52 19.34 -15.48
N ARG A 68 -30.79 18.69 -14.35
CA ARG A 68 -32.16 18.37 -13.92
C ARG A 68 -32.97 19.63 -13.58
N ASN A 69 -32.38 20.57 -12.85
CA ASN A 69 -33.07 21.78 -12.40
C ASN A 69 -33.31 22.77 -13.55
N THR A 70 -32.40 22.85 -14.52
CA THR A 70 -32.48 23.78 -15.66
C THR A 70 -33.04 23.15 -16.93
N LYS A 71 -33.31 21.83 -16.93
CA LYS A 71 -33.74 21.05 -18.09
C LYS A 71 -32.82 21.20 -19.31
N THR A 72 -31.52 21.44 -19.08
CA THR A 72 -30.54 21.62 -20.16
C THR A 72 -30.33 20.29 -20.91
N PRO A 73 -30.40 20.24 -22.25
CA PRO A 73 -30.27 19.00 -23.03
C PRO A 73 -28.80 18.59 -23.19
N PHE A 74 -28.12 18.29 -22.09
CA PHE A 74 -26.71 17.91 -22.09
C PHE A 74 -26.42 16.79 -21.09
N THR A 75 -26.57 15.53 -21.54
CA THR A 75 -26.42 14.32 -20.71
C THR A 75 -25.14 13.53 -21.03
N GLY A 76 -24.65 13.56 -22.27
CA GLY A 76 -23.50 12.75 -22.72
C GLY A 76 -22.19 13.07 -21.97
N GLY A 77 -21.85 14.35 -21.78
CA GLY A 77 -20.64 14.72 -21.03
C GLY A 77 -20.72 14.41 -19.52
N VAL A 78 -21.93 14.37 -18.96
CA VAL A 78 -22.16 13.99 -17.56
C VAL A 78 -21.99 12.48 -17.37
N ALA A 79 -22.41 11.66 -18.35
CA ALA A 79 -22.22 10.23 -18.33
C ALA A 79 -20.74 9.83 -18.42
N ALA A 80 -20.00 10.40 -19.39
CA ALA A 80 -18.56 10.15 -19.55
C ALA A 80 -17.75 10.50 -18.28
N SER A 81 -18.12 11.58 -17.59
CA SER A 81 -17.50 11.98 -16.33
C SER A 81 -17.69 10.94 -15.21
N GLY A 82 -18.84 10.26 -15.17
CA GLY A 82 -19.09 9.17 -14.22
C GLY A 82 -18.21 7.95 -14.47
N THR A 83 -17.98 7.60 -15.74
CA THR A 83 -17.08 6.50 -16.12
C THR A 83 -15.64 6.78 -15.71
N ILE A 84 -15.13 8.00 -15.94
CA ILE A 84 -13.77 8.39 -15.55
C ILE A 84 -13.59 8.28 -14.03
N SER A 85 -14.58 8.74 -13.25
CA SER A 85 -14.51 8.68 -11.79
C SER A 85 -14.56 7.24 -11.26
N THR A 86 -15.41 6.40 -11.85
CA THR A 86 -15.48 4.96 -11.52
C THR A 86 -14.17 4.25 -11.87
N GLY A 87 -13.60 4.53 -13.05
CA GLY A 87 -12.31 3.97 -13.46
C GLY A 87 -11.17 4.39 -12.54
N SER A 88 -11.15 5.66 -12.10
CA SER A 88 -10.15 6.16 -11.14
C SER A 88 -10.30 5.51 -9.75
N MET A 89 -11.54 5.25 -9.32
CA MET A 89 -11.83 4.51 -8.10
C MET A 89 -11.32 3.07 -8.22
N LEU A 90 -11.62 2.38 -9.31
CA LEU A 90 -11.13 1.01 -9.55
C LEU A 90 -9.60 0.95 -9.60
N ALA A 91 -8.94 1.92 -10.23
CA ALA A 91 -7.48 1.99 -10.25
C ALA A 91 -6.88 2.16 -8.83
N CYS A 92 -7.51 2.99 -7.99
CA CYS A 92 -7.15 3.12 -6.57
C CYS A 92 -7.47 1.84 -5.78
N CYS A 93 -8.62 1.20 -5.99
CA CYS A 93 -8.95 -0.04 -5.28
C CYS A 93 -8.11 -1.23 -5.74
N ALA A 94 -7.66 -1.25 -7.00
CA ALA A 94 -6.83 -2.31 -7.55
C ALA A 94 -5.45 -2.40 -6.87
N HIS A 95 -4.96 -1.32 -6.24
CA HIS A 95 -3.74 -1.41 -5.42
C HIS A 95 -3.94 -2.19 -4.12
N HIS A 96 -5.17 -2.53 -3.70
CA HIS A 96 -5.40 -3.41 -2.55
C HIS A 96 -5.52 -4.87 -2.95
N LEU A 97 -5.74 -5.13 -4.25
CA LEU A 97 -5.66 -6.49 -4.77
C LEU A 97 -4.24 -7.06 -4.55
N THR A 98 -3.24 -6.20 -4.50
CA THR A 98 -1.84 -6.51 -4.18
C THR A 98 -1.68 -7.17 -2.82
N ASP A 99 -2.53 -6.77 -1.87
CA ASP A 99 -2.52 -7.25 -0.48
C ASP A 99 -3.23 -8.61 -0.37
N LEU A 100 -4.14 -8.92 -1.30
CA LEU A 100 -4.88 -10.18 -1.37
C LEU A 100 -4.16 -11.28 -2.18
N LEU A 101 -3.30 -10.89 -3.12
CA LEU A 101 -2.65 -11.81 -4.05
C LEU A 101 -1.63 -12.79 -3.44
N PRO A 102 -0.87 -12.45 -2.37
CA PRO A 102 -0.05 -13.42 -1.65
C PRO A 102 -0.86 -14.62 -1.14
N PHE A 103 -2.09 -14.37 -0.67
CA PHE A 103 -2.99 -15.42 -0.15
C PHE A 103 -3.66 -16.27 -1.24
N LEU A 104 -3.72 -15.77 -2.48
CA LEU A 104 -4.31 -16.49 -3.62
C LEU A 104 -3.30 -17.38 -4.37
N GLY A 105 -2.08 -17.53 -3.85
CA GLY A 105 -1.04 -18.36 -4.48
C GLY A 105 -0.49 -17.81 -5.80
N ILE A 106 -0.82 -16.56 -6.16
CA ILE A 106 -0.33 -15.88 -7.36
C ILE A 106 0.96 -15.10 -7.02
N SER A 107 1.98 -15.83 -6.57
CA SER A 107 3.23 -15.28 -6.01
C SER A 107 4.00 -14.37 -6.97
N GLY A 108 3.89 -14.59 -8.29
CA GLY A 108 4.53 -13.72 -9.29
C GLY A 108 3.88 -12.33 -9.43
N VAL A 109 2.56 -12.23 -9.20
CA VAL A 109 1.81 -10.97 -9.35
C VAL A 109 1.85 -10.14 -8.06
N SER A 110 1.97 -10.78 -6.90
CA SER A 110 2.13 -10.08 -5.61
C SER A 110 3.47 -9.33 -5.54
N VAL A 111 4.58 -9.96 -5.91
CA VAL A 111 5.91 -9.29 -5.95
C VAL A 111 5.92 -8.13 -6.93
N PHE A 112 5.31 -8.30 -8.11
CA PHE A 112 5.12 -7.20 -9.06
C PHE A 112 4.31 -6.09 -8.40
N LEU A 113 3.12 -6.36 -7.87
CA LEU A 113 2.28 -5.26 -7.43
C LEU A 113 2.76 -4.54 -6.16
N THR A 114 3.45 -5.22 -5.24
CA THR A 114 4.10 -4.58 -4.08
C THR A 114 5.22 -3.63 -4.53
N ARG A 115 6.00 -4.00 -5.56
CA ARG A 115 7.05 -3.14 -6.12
C ARG A 115 6.48 -1.90 -6.83
N TYR A 116 5.29 -2.01 -7.41
CA TYR A 116 4.68 -0.93 -8.20
C TYR A 116 3.56 -0.18 -7.46
N GLN A 117 3.44 -0.32 -6.13
CA GLN A 117 2.40 0.36 -5.35
C GLN A 117 2.41 1.89 -5.52
N VAL A 118 3.59 2.53 -5.44
CA VAL A 118 3.72 4.00 -5.62
C VAL A 118 3.40 4.43 -7.05
N PRO A 119 3.95 3.78 -8.11
CA PRO A 119 3.51 4.02 -9.48
C PRO A 119 1.99 3.91 -9.69
N LEU A 120 1.33 2.93 -9.07
CA LEU A 120 -0.12 2.76 -9.17
C LEU A 120 -0.88 3.91 -8.48
N LEU A 121 -0.44 4.35 -7.29
CA LEU A 121 -1.00 5.52 -6.61
C LEU A 121 -0.83 6.81 -7.44
N LEU A 122 0.32 6.97 -8.10
CA LEU A 122 0.58 8.09 -9.00
C LEU A 122 -0.37 8.06 -10.21
N VAL A 123 -0.58 6.90 -10.82
CA VAL A 123 -1.56 6.74 -11.92
C VAL A 123 -2.96 7.14 -11.45
N ALA A 124 -3.38 6.67 -10.28
CA ALA A 124 -4.69 7.00 -9.70
C ALA A 124 -4.83 8.51 -9.44
N LEU A 125 -3.78 9.17 -8.94
CA LEU A 125 -3.79 10.61 -8.74
C LEU A 125 -3.88 11.39 -10.05
N ILE A 126 -3.10 11.01 -11.07
CA ILE A 126 -3.13 11.64 -12.40
C ILE A 126 -4.52 11.48 -13.03
N ALA A 127 -5.10 10.28 -12.98
CA ALA A 127 -6.45 10.02 -13.46
C ALA A 127 -7.49 10.88 -12.73
N ASN A 128 -7.33 11.07 -11.42
CA ASN A 128 -8.18 11.94 -10.62
C ASN A 128 -8.12 13.41 -11.06
N ILE A 129 -6.91 13.94 -11.22
CA ILE A 129 -6.67 15.32 -11.69
C ILE A 129 -7.26 15.51 -13.09
N PHE A 130 -6.98 14.58 -14.01
CA PHE A 130 -7.53 14.61 -15.36
C PHE A 130 -9.06 14.62 -15.35
N GLY A 131 -9.70 13.77 -14.55
CA GLY A 131 -11.15 13.72 -14.43
C GLY A 131 -11.76 15.02 -13.92
N ILE A 132 -11.13 15.68 -12.93
CA ILE A 132 -11.59 17.00 -12.44
C ILE A 132 -11.54 18.02 -13.59
N VAL A 133 -10.41 18.11 -14.30
CA VAL A 133 -10.26 19.07 -15.40
C VAL A 133 -11.20 18.75 -16.57
N HIS A 134 -11.43 17.47 -16.86
CA HIS A 134 -12.42 17.04 -17.84
C HIS A 134 -13.82 17.51 -17.46
N MET A 135 -14.25 17.29 -16.21
CA MET A 135 -15.56 17.73 -15.72
C MET A 135 -15.71 19.25 -15.78
N LEU A 136 -14.69 20.01 -15.36
CA LEU A 136 -14.70 21.46 -15.49
C LEU A 136 -14.76 21.92 -16.94
N SER A 137 -14.09 21.21 -17.85
CA SER A 137 -14.19 21.45 -19.29
C SER A 137 -15.59 21.19 -19.83
N VAL A 138 -16.26 20.15 -19.35
CA VAL A 138 -17.65 19.84 -19.69
C VAL A 138 -18.60 20.93 -19.18
N ILE A 139 -18.45 21.34 -17.90
CA ILE A 139 -19.25 22.40 -17.29
C ILE A 139 -19.11 23.71 -18.07
N GLN A 140 -17.89 24.08 -18.47
CA GLN A 140 -17.63 25.30 -19.24
C GLN A 140 -18.28 25.22 -20.63
N GLN A 141 -18.16 24.10 -21.33
CA GLN A 141 -18.68 23.91 -22.69
C GLN A 141 -20.21 23.92 -22.74
N ALA A 142 -20.84 23.23 -21.79
CA ALA A 142 -22.29 23.14 -21.69
C ALA A 142 -22.90 24.31 -20.90
N ARG A 143 -22.09 25.30 -20.49
CA ARG A 143 -22.49 26.48 -19.69
C ARG A 143 -23.32 26.10 -18.46
N LEU A 144 -22.92 25.04 -17.76
CA LEU A 144 -23.61 24.52 -16.57
C LEU A 144 -23.22 25.30 -15.32
N TYR A 145 -23.35 26.63 -15.33
CA TYR A 145 -23.01 27.48 -14.20
C TYR A 145 -23.81 28.79 -14.22
N ASP A 146 -24.09 29.32 -13.03
CA ASP A 146 -24.78 30.61 -12.88
C ASP A 146 -23.80 31.78 -13.09
N GLU A 147 -24.30 32.88 -13.66
CA GLU A 147 -23.58 34.15 -13.72
C GLU A 147 -23.35 34.71 -12.29
N GLY A 148 -22.17 35.27 -12.04
CA GLY A 148 -21.70 35.73 -10.73
C GLY A 148 -21.18 34.63 -9.80
N GLY A 149 -21.28 33.35 -10.18
CA GLY A 149 -20.85 32.22 -9.35
C GLY A 149 -19.33 31.98 -9.29
N VAL A 150 -18.89 31.18 -8.31
CA VAL A 150 -17.48 30.79 -8.12
C VAL A 150 -16.89 30.13 -9.39
N LEU A 151 -17.67 29.27 -10.06
CA LEU A 151 -17.24 28.60 -11.29
C LEU A 151 -16.95 29.59 -12.43
N GLN A 152 -17.68 30.70 -12.54
CA GLN A 152 -17.43 31.71 -13.56
C GLN A 152 -16.05 32.38 -13.38
N ARG A 153 -15.58 32.56 -12.14
CA ARG A 153 -14.24 33.09 -11.86
C ARG A 153 -13.14 32.14 -12.36
N ILE A 154 -13.36 30.84 -12.22
CA ILE A 154 -12.44 29.80 -12.68
C ILE A 154 -12.43 29.75 -14.22
N PHE A 155 -13.59 29.90 -14.85
CA PHE A 155 -13.75 29.84 -16.31
C PHE A 155 -13.26 31.07 -17.08
N ARG A 156 -12.52 31.97 -16.43
CA ARG A 156 -11.67 32.95 -17.12
C ARG A 156 -10.66 32.29 -18.06
N TRP A 157 -10.27 31.05 -17.76
CA TRP A 157 -9.37 30.24 -18.56
C TRP A 157 -10.15 29.21 -19.39
N ARG A 158 -9.75 28.98 -20.64
CA ARG A 158 -10.35 27.93 -21.47
C ARG A 158 -9.87 26.57 -20.95
N MET A 159 -10.80 25.74 -20.45
CA MET A 159 -10.50 24.44 -19.84
C MET A 159 -10.22 23.35 -20.88
N ARG A 160 -10.68 23.51 -22.13
CA ARG A 160 -10.38 22.58 -23.24
C ARG A 160 -8.87 22.39 -23.50
N PRO A 161 -8.08 23.45 -23.76
CA PRO A 161 -6.64 23.30 -23.98
C PRO A 161 -5.93 22.76 -22.74
N LEU A 162 -6.31 23.21 -21.54
CA LEU A 162 -5.74 22.70 -20.28
C LEU A 162 -5.96 21.19 -20.13
N ARG A 163 -7.18 20.70 -20.39
CA ARG A 163 -7.50 19.26 -20.40
C ARG A 163 -6.61 18.49 -21.37
N ASN A 164 -6.44 18.99 -22.59
CA ASN A 164 -5.64 18.33 -23.62
C ASN A 164 -4.15 18.32 -23.25
N ALA A 165 -3.64 19.42 -22.67
CA ALA A 165 -2.27 19.50 -22.18
C ALA A 165 -2.02 18.48 -21.05
N ILE A 166 -2.94 18.39 -20.08
CA ILE A 166 -2.84 17.39 -19.00
C ILE A 166 -2.88 15.98 -19.55
N LEU A 167 -3.73 15.68 -20.52
CA LEU A 167 -3.76 14.36 -21.16
C LEU A 167 -2.42 14.02 -21.82
N ALA A 168 -1.85 14.96 -22.59
CA ALA A 168 -0.56 14.77 -23.24
C ALA A 168 0.57 14.57 -22.22
N VAL A 169 0.60 15.38 -21.15
CA VAL A 169 1.57 15.23 -20.05
C VAL A 169 1.38 13.89 -19.33
N SER A 170 0.14 13.46 -19.09
CA SER A 170 -0.16 12.17 -18.45
C SER A 170 0.37 11.00 -19.29
N LEU A 171 0.24 11.06 -20.61
CA LEU A 171 0.77 10.03 -21.52
C LEU A 171 2.30 9.94 -21.51
N ILE A 172 3.01 10.98 -21.06
CA ILE A 172 4.47 11.01 -20.93
C ILE A 172 4.89 10.61 -19.50
N LEU A 173 4.25 11.18 -18.48
CA LEU A 173 4.60 10.95 -17.08
C LEU A 173 4.27 9.54 -16.60
N LEU A 174 3.21 8.92 -17.13
CA LEU A 174 2.86 7.54 -16.76
C LEU A 174 4.00 6.56 -17.12
N PRO A 175 4.43 6.39 -18.38
CA PRO A 175 5.54 5.48 -18.69
C PRO A 175 6.84 5.89 -18.00
N LEU A 176 7.09 7.19 -17.82
CA LEU A 176 8.26 7.67 -17.06
C LEU A 176 8.21 7.20 -15.59
N GLY A 177 7.07 7.33 -14.92
CA GLY A 177 6.89 6.86 -13.55
C GLY A 177 7.10 5.35 -13.39
N PHE A 178 6.79 4.55 -14.41
CA PHE A 178 7.08 3.11 -14.40
C PHE A 178 8.56 2.77 -14.69
N LEU A 179 9.24 3.59 -15.48
CA LEU A 179 10.68 3.43 -15.78
C LEU A 179 11.57 3.84 -14.60
N PHE A 180 11.19 4.92 -13.90
CA PHE A 180 11.97 5.50 -12.80
C PHE A 180 11.47 5.09 -11.40
N GLY A 181 10.19 4.73 -11.26
CA GLY A 181 9.59 4.32 -9.99
C GLY A 181 9.91 2.89 -9.54
N ALA A 182 10.70 2.14 -10.33
CA ALA A 182 11.30 0.88 -9.89
C ALA A 182 12.54 1.10 -8.98
N GLU A 183 12.96 2.36 -8.80
CA GLU A 183 14.24 2.79 -8.21
C GLU A 183 14.08 3.80 -7.05
N GLU A 184 12.89 3.99 -6.47
CA GLU A 184 12.75 4.87 -5.29
C GLU A 184 13.07 4.09 -3.99
N ARG A 185 14.36 3.91 -3.72
CA ARG A 185 14.85 3.96 -2.34
C ARG A 185 14.90 5.44 -1.96
N PRO A 186 14.12 5.92 -0.98
CA PRO A 186 14.33 7.26 -0.47
C PRO A 186 15.65 7.26 0.31
N ASP A 187 16.70 7.74 -0.34
CA ASP A 187 17.93 8.15 0.34
C ASP A 187 17.60 9.41 1.16
N LEU A 188 17.13 9.20 2.39
CA LEU A 188 17.16 10.24 3.40
C LEU A 188 18.63 10.44 3.80
N PRO A 189 19.12 11.71 3.90
CA PRO A 189 20.40 11.99 4.51
C PRO A 189 20.24 11.86 6.02
N PHE A 190 20.16 10.62 6.49
CA PHE A 190 20.55 10.30 7.84
C PHE A 190 21.90 9.60 7.69
N THR A 191 22.87 10.00 8.49
CA THR A 191 23.98 9.14 8.88
C THR A 191 23.40 7.92 9.59
N ALA A 192 22.73 7.05 8.85
CA ALA A 192 22.29 5.74 9.27
C ALA A 192 23.44 4.81 8.91
N GLU A 193 24.04 4.21 9.92
CA GLU A 193 24.87 3.02 9.72
C GLU A 193 24.16 2.11 8.72
N ARG A 194 24.89 1.66 7.70
CA ARG A 194 24.34 0.90 6.58
C ARG A 194 23.72 -0.38 7.12
N LYS A 195 22.41 -0.36 7.38
CA LYS A 195 21.67 -1.51 7.89
C LYS A 195 21.67 -2.62 6.85
N ILE A 196 21.93 -3.84 7.32
CA ILE A 196 21.86 -5.05 6.52
C ILE A 196 20.37 -5.36 6.31
N VAL A 197 19.99 -5.58 5.05
CA VAL A 197 18.62 -5.90 4.64
C VAL A 197 18.67 -7.25 3.93
N LEU A 198 17.82 -8.19 4.37
CA LEU A 198 17.77 -9.55 3.86
C LEU A 198 16.36 -9.88 3.39
N GLU A 199 16.25 -10.72 2.36
CA GLU A 199 14.97 -11.09 1.77
C GLU A 199 14.18 -12.07 2.65
N PRO A 200 12.84 -11.98 2.70
CA PRO A 200 12.03 -12.94 3.43
C PRO A 200 12.11 -14.33 2.81
N GLN A 201 12.02 -15.36 3.63
CA GLN A 201 11.93 -16.75 3.20
C GLN A 201 10.65 -17.38 3.73
N THR A 202 10.00 -18.20 2.89
CA THR A 202 8.82 -18.98 3.29
C THR A 202 9.08 -20.45 3.03
N LYS A 203 8.77 -21.28 4.03
CA LYS A 203 8.87 -22.73 3.93
C LYS A 203 7.59 -23.36 4.47
N GLU A 204 7.15 -24.43 3.84
CA GLU A 204 5.96 -25.17 4.26
C GLU A 204 6.35 -26.59 4.60
N LEU A 205 5.90 -27.07 5.76
CA LEU A 205 6.13 -28.44 6.22
C LEU A 205 4.91 -28.90 7.03
N SER A 206 4.44 -30.12 6.75
CA SER A 206 3.36 -30.77 7.49
C SER A 206 2.09 -29.92 7.67
N GLY A 207 1.76 -29.11 6.66
CA GLY A 207 0.56 -28.27 6.65
C GLY A 207 0.68 -26.97 7.45
N VAL A 208 1.89 -26.57 7.84
CA VAL A 208 2.20 -25.23 8.35
C VAL A 208 3.10 -24.50 7.37
N ALA A 209 2.65 -23.34 6.91
CA ALA A 209 3.50 -22.37 6.22
C ALA A 209 4.14 -21.44 7.25
N ILE A 210 5.47 -21.32 7.20
CA ILE A 210 6.26 -20.45 8.06
C ILE A 210 6.99 -19.45 7.19
N THR A 211 6.68 -18.17 7.37
CA THR A 211 7.41 -17.06 6.73
C THR A 211 8.27 -16.37 7.76
N VAL A 212 9.56 -16.21 7.44
CA VAL A 212 10.53 -15.49 8.26
C VAL A 212 11.12 -14.34 7.46
N LYS A 213 11.06 -13.14 8.02
CA LYS A 213 11.61 -11.92 7.45
C LYS A 213 12.54 -11.22 8.43
N PRO A 214 13.84 -11.18 8.17
CA PRO A 214 14.77 -10.38 8.97
C PRO A 214 14.41 -8.89 8.87
N LEU A 215 14.34 -8.18 9.99
CA LEU A 215 14.22 -6.73 10.00
C LEU A 215 15.59 -6.08 9.75
N PRO A 216 15.67 -4.89 9.13
CA PRO A 216 16.95 -4.22 8.89
C PRO A 216 17.75 -4.01 10.19
N PHE A 217 18.99 -4.47 10.22
CA PHE A 217 19.81 -4.50 11.45
C PHE A 217 21.24 -4.02 11.21
N ILE A 218 21.92 -3.69 12.31
CA ILE A 218 23.39 -3.57 12.42
C ILE A 218 23.86 -4.62 13.44
N TRP A 219 25.15 -4.95 13.46
CA TRP A 219 25.67 -6.04 14.30
C TRP A 219 25.71 -5.70 15.80
N GLU A 220 25.66 -4.40 16.12
CA GLU A 220 25.72 -3.85 17.46
C GLU A 220 24.39 -3.98 18.21
N ASP A 221 23.29 -4.14 17.47
CA ASP A 221 21.91 -4.21 17.95
C ASP A 221 21.38 -5.65 18.01
N ASP A 222 20.27 -5.84 18.71
CA ASP A 222 19.51 -7.09 18.71
C ASP A 222 18.91 -7.38 17.34
N LEU A 223 18.91 -8.66 16.96
CA LEU A 223 18.38 -9.10 15.68
C LEU A 223 16.91 -9.47 15.82
N SER A 224 16.08 -8.81 15.03
CA SER A 224 14.63 -9.03 15.05
C SER A 224 14.15 -9.65 13.75
N PHE A 225 13.28 -10.65 13.86
CA PHE A 225 12.65 -11.32 12.73
C PHE A 225 11.14 -11.21 12.84
N GLU A 226 10.47 -10.77 11.78
CA GLU A 226 9.03 -10.91 11.64
C GLU A 226 8.75 -12.36 11.20
N VAL A 227 7.96 -13.08 12.00
CA VAL A 227 7.64 -14.50 11.77
C VAL A 227 6.13 -14.67 11.70
N SER A 228 5.64 -15.35 10.67
CA SER A 228 4.25 -15.82 10.60
C SER A 228 4.19 -17.34 10.51
N PHE A 229 3.20 -17.90 11.20
CA PHE A 229 2.83 -19.31 11.19
C PHE A 229 1.38 -19.41 10.75
N ASP A 230 1.14 -20.12 9.66
CA ASP A 230 -0.17 -20.27 9.06
C ASP A 230 -0.45 -21.77 8.88
N THR A 231 -1.51 -22.27 9.49
CA THR A 231 -1.84 -23.70 9.44
C THR A 231 -3.33 -23.95 9.30
N HIS A 232 -3.67 -25.05 8.64
CA HIS A 232 -5.04 -25.55 8.56
C HIS A 232 -5.23 -26.87 9.32
N VAL A 233 -4.18 -27.33 10.02
CA VAL A 233 -4.14 -28.59 10.77
C VAL A 233 -3.44 -28.36 12.11
N GLY A 234 -3.98 -28.91 13.21
CA GLY A 234 -3.39 -28.76 14.54
C GLY A 234 -3.64 -27.39 15.20
N SER A 235 -2.88 -27.09 16.27
CA SER A 235 -2.94 -25.84 17.02
C SER A 235 -1.56 -25.19 17.19
N LEU A 236 -1.51 -23.86 17.13
CA LEU A 236 -0.26 -23.10 17.29
C LEU A 236 -0.03 -22.67 18.75
N ASP A 237 -0.14 -23.60 19.70
CA ASP A 237 -0.09 -23.31 21.16
C ASP A 237 1.33 -23.20 21.73
N PHE A 238 2.36 -23.42 20.91
CA PHE A 238 3.77 -23.37 21.33
C PHE A 238 4.26 -21.94 21.60
N ASP A 239 5.40 -21.83 22.27
CA ASP A 239 6.13 -20.57 22.39
C ASP A 239 7.18 -20.47 21.27
N PRO A 240 7.08 -19.50 20.34
CA PRO A 240 8.06 -19.31 19.28
C PRO A 240 9.50 -19.15 19.79
N ARG A 241 9.70 -18.69 21.04
CA ARG A 241 11.03 -18.51 21.64
C ARG A 241 11.72 -19.84 21.96
N GLU A 242 10.95 -20.87 22.28
CA GLU A 242 11.48 -22.17 22.69
C GLU A 242 11.91 -23.02 21.49
N ILE A 243 11.25 -22.81 20.35
CA ILE A 243 11.44 -23.60 19.14
C ILE A 243 12.43 -22.99 18.13
N ALA A 244 12.80 -21.72 18.32
CA ALA A 244 13.62 -20.97 17.39
C ALA A 244 15.04 -20.74 17.91
N VAL A 245 16.03 -21.04 17.08
CA VAL A 245 17.45 -20.86 17.40
C VAL A 245 18.15 -20.22 16.21
N LEU A 246 18.81 -19.10 16.46
CA LEU A 246 19.68 -18.44 15.50
C LEU A 246 21.10 -18.96 15.67
N GLN A 247 21.81 -19.16 14.56
CA GLN A 247 23.19 -19.62 14.53
C GLN A 247 24.03 -18.73 13.61
N ASP A 248 25.24 -18.42 14.07
CA ASP A 248 26.26 -17.72 13.26
C ASP A 248 27.21 -18.71 12.56
N GLU A 249 28.03 -18.19 11.65
CA GLU A 249 29.07 -18.96 10.93
C GLU A 249 30.04 -19.70 11.85
N GLY A 250 30.31 -19.16 13.05
CA GLY A 250 31.14 -19.79 14.06
C GLY A 250 30.48 -20.98 14.75
N GLY A 251 29.24 -21.31 14.38
CA GLY A 251 28.43 -22.37 14.98
C GLY A 251 27.86 -22.00 16.34
N ARG A 252 27.96 -20.73 16.77
CA ARG A 252 27.41 -20.30 18.05
C ARG A 252 25.92 -20.07 17.92
N ARG A 253 25.19 -20.57 18.93
CA ARG A 253 23.73 -20.59 18.97
C ARG A 253 23.20 -19.51 19.90
N TYR A 254 22.19 -18.79 19.44
CA TYR A 254 21.50 -17.73 20.16
C TYR A 254 20.02 -18.08 20.25
N ARG A 255 19.47 -17.97 21.46
CA ARG A 255 18.04 -18.15 21.70
C ARG A 255 17.32 -16.81 21.64
N ALA A 256 16.10 -16.84 21.13
CA ALA A 256 15.23 -15.67 21.20
C ALA A 256 14.88 -15.39 22.67
N HIS A 257 14.91 -14.12 23.07
CA HIS A 257 14.54 -13.72 24.42
C HIS A 257 13.13 -13.12 24.47
N THR A 258 12.64 -12.58 23.34
CA THR A 258 11.34 -11.91 23.27
C THR A 258 10.52 -12.39 22.06
N TRP A 259 9.21 -12.59 22.29
CA TRP A 259 8.17 -12.73 21.27
C TRP A 259 7.13 -11.63 21.49
N GLU A 260 7.03 -10.71 20.53
CA GLU A 260 6.02 -9.65 20.48
C GLU A 260 5.03 -9.97 19.37
N GLY A 261 3.91 -10.60 19.70
CA GLY A 261 2.93 -10.99 18.68
C GLY A 261 1.72 -11.71 19.23
N SER A 262 1.05 -12.45 18.36
CA SER A 262 -0.15 -13.20 18.69
C SER A 262 0.09 -14.11 19.92
N PRO A 263 -0.84 -14.15 20.88
CA PRO A 263 -0.77 -15.10 22.00
C PRO A 263 -0.82 -16.55 21.49
N PRO A 264 -0.48 -17.55 22.33
CA PRO A 264 -0.64 -18.96 21.98
C PRO A 264 -2.05 -19.30 21.50
N GLY A 265 -2.12 -20.17 20.48
CA GLY A 265 -3.37 -20.71 19.94
C GLY A 265 -3.83 -20.11 18.61
N GLY A 266 -5.02 -20.55 18.18
CA GLY A 266 -5.54 -20.25 16.85
C GLY A 266 -4.88 -21.10 15.74
N HIS A 267 -5.08 -20.67 14.50
CA HIS A 267 -4.58 -21.33 13.28
C HIS A 267 -3.74 -20.37 12.40
N HIS A 268 -3.58 -19.13 12.85
CA HIS A 268 -2.67 -18.12 12.28
C HIS A 268 -2.04 -17.34 13.43
N ARG A 269 -0.71 -17.24 13.47
CA ARG A 269 0.03 -16.44 14.44
C ARG A 269 1.12 -15.64 13.76
N ARG A 270 1.26 -14.36 14.13
CA ARG A 270 2.31 -13.47 13.63
C ARG A 270 2.91 -12.68 14.77
N GLY A 271 4.20 -12.40 14.68
CA GLY A 271 4.90 -11.59 15.67
C GLY A 271 6.35 -11.32 15.32
N ARG A 272 7.00 -10.58 16.20
CA ARG A 272 8.43 -10.31 16.16
C ARG A 272 9.15 -11.22 17.14
N LEU A 273 10.12 -11.96 16.63
CA LEU A 273 11.02 -12.79 17.40
C LEU A 273 12.37 -12.09 17.51
N ILE A 274 12.84 -11.82 18.73
CA ILE A 274 14.01 -11.00 19.00
C ILE A 274 15.13 -11.85 19.61
N PHE A 275 16.29 -11.83 18.96
CA PHE A 275 17.52 -12.48 19.37
C PHE A 275 18.50 -11.44 19.90
N PRO A 276 19.35 -11.81 20.87
CA PRO A 276 20.43 -10.93 21.29
C PRO A 276 21.37 -10.63 20.13
N ARG A 277 22.04 -9.48 20.18
CA ARG A 277 23.13 -9.15 19.25
C ARG A 277 24.17 -10.28 19.14
N LEU A 278 24.70 -10.46 17.93
CA LEU A 278 25.80 -11.40 17.70
C LEU A 278 27.10 -10.80 18.27
N SER A 279 28.03 -11.65 18.71
CA SER A 279 29.32 -11.10 19.20
C SER A 279 30.33 -10.82 18.09
N THR A 280 30.05 -11.28 16.87
CA THR A 280 30.87 -11.01 15.69
C THR A 280 29.96 -10.89 14.46
N PRO A 281 30.26 -10.00 13.51
CA PRO A 281 29.66 -10.03 12.18
C PRO A 281 29.79 -11.42 11.54
N SER A 282 28.79 -11.82 10.77
CA SER A 282 28.78 -13.14 10.12
C SER A 282 28.50 -13.04 8.64
N ALA A 283 29.13 -13.91 7.84
CA ALA A 283 28.88 -14.00 6.40
C ALA A 283 27.51 -14.61 6.06
N HIS A 284 26.93 -15.36 7.00
CA HIS A 284 25.60 -15.93 6.85
C HIS A 284 24.85 -15.97 8.19
N LEU A 285 23.52 -15.94 8.12
CA LEU A 285 22.64 -16.18 9.26
C LEU A 285 21.81 -17.42 9.01
N GLU A 286 21.81 -18.31 10.00
CA GLU A 286 20.99 -19.52 9.98
C GLU A 286 19.95 -19.44 11.10
N LEU A 287 18.67 -19.28 10.74
CA LEU A 287 17.57 -19.41 11.70
C LEU A 287 16.94 -20.78 11.58
N THR A 288 16.80 -21.44 12.70
CA THR A 288 16.28 -22.79 12.76
C THR A 288 15.03 -22.84 13.64
N ILE A 289 13.94 -23.36 13.11
CA ILE A 289 12.66 -23.53 13.81
C ILE A 289 12.33 -25.02 13.87
N THR A 290 12.10 -25.53 15.08
CA THR A 290 11.89 -26.98 15.35
C THR A 290 10.46 -27.25 15.80
N ASP A 291 9.98 -28.48 15.62
CA ASP A 291 8.90 -29.04 16.45
C ASP A 291 7.58 -28.27 16.46
N VAL A 292 7.18 -27.71 15.32
CA VAL A 292 5.87 -27.06 15.21
C VAL A 292 4.75 -28.11 15.37
N TYR A 293 5.00 -29.38 14.99
CA TYR A 293 4.14 -30.56 15.25
C TYR A 293 4.91 -31.90 15.34
N GLY A 294 6.12 -31.94 15.93
CA GLY A 294 6.97 -33.15 15.89
C GLY A 294 7.77 -33.33 14.60
N ASP A 295 7.78 -32.30 13.75
CA ASP A 295 8.41 -32.29 12.43
C ASP A 295 9.93 -32.04 12.47
N PRO A 296 10.65 -32.41 11.40
CA PRO A 296 12.08 -32.14 11.29
C PRO A 296 12.38 -30.63 11.28
N LEU A 297 13.64 -30.35 11.54
CA LEU A 297 14.25 -29.03 11.63
C LEU A 297 14.03 -28.20 10.34
N LEU A 298 13.35 -27.05 10.43
CA LEU A 298 13.28 -26.08 9.33
C LEU A 298 14.37 -25.02 9.49
N THR A 299 15.30 -25.02 8.53
CA THR A 299 16.41 -24.06 8.49
C THR A 299 16.16 -22.97 7.45
N PHE A 300 16.33 -21.70 7.82
CA PHE A 300 16.30 -20.52 6.95
C PHE A 300 17.72 -19.94 6.90
N LEU A 301 18.29 -19.82 5.70
CA LEU A 301 19.68 -19.44 5.51
C LEU A 301 19.76 -18.17 4.65
N TRP A 302 20.40 -17.13 5.17
CA TRP A 302 20.68 -15.91 4.43
C TRP A 302 22.17 -15.70 4.29
N GLU A 303 22.63 -15.52 3.05
CA GLU A 303 24.00 -15.07 2.75
C GLU A 303 24.06 -13.54 2.80
N ILE A 304 25.11 -13.00 3.40
CA ILE A 304 25.33 -11.57 3.59
C ILE A 304 26.55 -11.18 2.75
N GLU A 305 26.33 -10.59 1.58
CA GLU A 305 27.41 -10.03 0.75
C GLU A 305 28.06 -8.84 1.47
N GLY A 306 29.26 -9.04 2.04
CA GLY A 306 30.04 -7.93 2.59
C GLY A 306 31.04 -8.23 3.70
N SER A 307 31.17 -9.46 4.21
CA SER A 307 32.25 -9.81 5.15
C SER A 307 33.57 -10.06 4.41
N GLN A 308 34.03 -9.07 3.63
CA GLN A 308 35.42 -9.02 3.20
C GLN A 308 36.25 -8.61 4.41
N GLU A 309 37.16 -9.50 4.77
CA GLU A 309 38.26 -9.36 5.73
C GLU A 309 38.81 -7.92 5.76
N THR A 310 38.76 -7.27 6.92
CA THR A 310 39.74 -6.22 7.20
C THR A 310 41.05 -6.90 7.60
N PRO A 311 42.18 -6.63 6.91
CA PRO A 311 43.49 -7.22 7.21
C PRO A 311 44.05 -6.80 8.57
#